data_AF-A0A146KUS5-F1
#
_entry.id   AF-A0A146KUS5-F1
#
_cell.length_a   1.000
_cell.length_b   1.000
_cell.length_c   1.000
_cell.angle_alpha   90.00
_cell.angle_beta   90.00
_cell.angle_gamma   90.00
#
_symmetry.space_group_name_H-M   'P 1'
#
loop_
_entity.id
_entity.type
_entity.pdbx_description
1 polymer ?
#
loop_
_entity_poly.entity_id
_entity_poly.type
_entity_poly.pdbx_seq_one_letter_code
_entity_poly.pdbx_strand_id
1 'polypeptide(L)'
;EDLSRSNVCNECSFKFKESESLVFIMKSAERSVSSVCSMCDCRLFQAQQSRGVQFVEEQEAKREVSLKRSKSMSAAHGAHQTYVSSELSLFEKHSASDLVKKACFNPDELQSMQLMDLAKVLVDKAMDDRAHAQSYASICLNIIEKESSGTFLESLLNISQYTVEKKCYKDGTHRYHAFMAFLNELYSLLKPRQVHLRPHATVSPTLTVLSLIVQVCQSVLAQKNLTHRTEVECLFFTVTTVGRDIEAEEPKLLDALMWSVRDAFLSPTTSPPIKKTLLQLVELRATKWHLPATAIMYYQSPNP
;
A
#
# COMPACT_ATOMS: atom_id res chain seq x y z
N GLU A 1 2.84 41.02 -48.29
CA GLU A 1 1.77 40.15 -48.81
C GLU A 1 1.91 38.81 -48.07
N ASP A 2 1.46 38.77 -46.81
CA ASP A 2 0.10 38.40 -46.35
C ASP A 2 -0.05 36.86 -46.23
N LEU A 3 -0.11 36.27 -45.03
CA LEU A 3 -1.16 36.21 -44.00
C LEU A 3 -2.10 34.99 -44.15
N SER A 4 -2.47 34.44 -42.98
CA SER A 4 -3.58 33.51 -42.64
C SER A 4 -3.37 31.99 -42.84
N ARG A 5 -4.02 31.07 -42.11
CA ARG A 5 -4.45 30.86 -40.71
C ARG A 5 -5.31 29.57 -40.73
N SER A 6 -5.22 28.75 -39.67
CA SER A 6 -6.28 27.90 -39.08
C SER A 6 -6.61 26.47 -39.61
N ASN A 7 -6.47 25.52 -38.67
CA ASN A 7 -7.38 24.45 -38.19
C ASN A 7 -8.04 23.47 -39.18
N VAL A 8 -7.95 22.17 -38.86
CA VAL A 8 -9.08 21.32 -38.39
C VAL A 8 -8.54 19.95 -37.94
N CYS A 9 -9.07 19.51 -36.78
CA CYS A 9 -8.90 18.21 -36.12
C CYS A 9 -9.77 17.15 -36.82
N ASN A 10 -9.33 15.89 -36.93
CA ASN A 10 -10.25 14.76 -37.13
C ASN A 10 -9.64 13.42 -36.67
N GLU A 11 -10.53 12.64 -36.05
CA GLU A 11 -10.37 11.38 -35.34
C GLU A 11 -9.78 10.22 -36.19
N CYS A 12 -8.96 9.37 -35.57
CA CYS A 12 -8.64 8.03 -36.09
C CYS A 12 -9.15 6.94 -35.13
N SER A 13 -10.30 6.37 -35.48
CA SER A 13 -10.78 5.07 -34.99
C SER A 13 -9.88 3.95 -35.51
N PHE A 14 -9.30 3.14 -34.63
CA PHE A 14 -8.62 1.89 -34.99
C PHE A 14 -9.42 0.68 -34.49
N LYS A 15 -10.09 0.00 -35.43
CA LYS A 15 -10.66 -1.34 -35.25
C LYS A 15 -9.53 -2.37 -35.37
N PHE A 16 -9.33 -3.21 -34.35
CA PHE A 16 -8.44 -4.37 -34.45
C PHE A 16 -9.27 -5.60 -34.83
N LYS A 17 -8.89 -6.24 -35.96
CA LYS A 17 -9.43 -7.49 -36.48
C LYS A 17 -8.72 -8.67 -35.83
N GLU A 18 -9.49 -9.69 -35.46
CA GLU A 18 -9.03 -11.01 -35.04
C GLU A 18 -8.17 -11.70 -36.10
N SER A 19 -7.13 -12.42 -35.67
CA SER A 19 -6.55 -13.51 -36.45
C SER A 19 -6.00 -14.59 -35.52
N GLU A 20 -6.52 -15.79 -35.73
CA GLU A 20 -6.24 -17.07 -35.10
C GLU A 20 -4.75 -17.43 -35.13
N SER A 21 -4.11 -17.56 -33.97
CA SER A 21 -2.80 -18.23 -33.81
C SER A 21 -2.50 -18.72 -32.38
N LEU A 22 -3.46 -18.66 -31.45
CA LEU A 22 -3.21 -18.92 -30.02
C LEU A 22 -3.52 -20.35 -29.53
N VAL A 23 -3.83 -21.29 -30.43
CA VAL A 23 -4.33 -22.62 -30.04
C VAL A 23 -3.22 -23.63 -29.69
N PHE A 24 -1.93 -23.33 -29.88
CA PHE A 24 -0.87 -24.35 -29.77
C PHE A 24 -0.01 -24.33 -28.47
N ILE A 25 -0.26 -23.43 -27.52
CA ILE A 25 0.58 -23.31 -26.30
C ILE A 25 -0.29 -23.46 -25.03
N MET A 26 -1.07 -24.55 -24.95
CA MET A 26 -2.08 -24.73 -23.89
C MET A 26 -1.96 -26.04 -23.07
N LYS A 27 -0.83 -26.74 -23.06
CA LYS A 27 -0.77 -28.07 -22.42
C LYS A 27 0.28 -28.33 -21.35
N SER A 28 0.88 -27.32 -20.72
CA SER A 28 1.86 -27.62 -19.67
C SER A 28 2.01 -26.54 -18.61
N ALA A 29 1.02 -26.39 -17.73
CA ALA A 29 1.20 -25.76 -16.42
C ALA A 29 0.02 -26.02 -15.46
N GLU A 30 -0.25 -27.28 -15.14
CA GLU A 30 -1.04 -27.65 -13.95
C GLU A 30 -0.11 -28.32 -12.94
N ARG A 31 0.15 -27.63 -11.81
CA ARG A 31 0.05 -28.17 -10.44
C ARG A 31 0.76 -27.26 -9.44
N SER A 32 0.06 -27.04 -8.32
CA SER A 32 0.56 -26.57 -7.02
C SER A 32 0.80 -25.07 -6.87
N VAL A 33 -0.17 -24.34 -6.31
CA VAL A 33 -0.04 -23.61 -5.02
C VAL A 33 -1.47 -23.30 -4.51
N SER A 34 -1.86 -23.92 -3.38
CA SER A 34 -3.07 -23.58 -2.62
C SER A 34 -2.69 -23.21 -1.20
N SER A 35 -3.17 -22.06 -0.69
CA SER A 35 -4.24 -22.02 0.35
C SER A 35 -4.19 -20.81 1.29
N VAL A 36 -3.16 -19.95 1.28
CA VAL A 36 -3.06 -18.88 2.30
C VAL A 36 -3.35 -17.46 1.76
N CYS A 37 -3.27 -17.23 0.44
CA CYS A 37 -3.46 -15.90 -0.16
C CYS A 37 -4.90 -15.58 -0.62
N SER A 38 -5.87 -16.50 -0.42
CA SER A 38 -7.18 -16.38 -1.09
C SER A 38 -8.29 -15.72 -0.24
N MET A 39 -8.26 -15.87 1.09
CA MET A 39 -9.46 -15.57 1.89
C MET A 39 -9.52 -14.16 2.51
N CYS A 40 -8.39 -13.55 2.88
CA CYS A 40 -8.37 -12.15 3.35
C CYS A 40 -8.40 -11.15 2.19
N ASP A 41 -7.69 -11.44 1.10
CA ASP A 41 -7.53 -10.53 -0.05
C ASP A 41 -8.83 -10.38 -0.87
N CYS A 42 -9.67 -11.42 -0.93
CA CYS A 42 -10.97 -11.38 -1.62
C CYS A 42 -12.00 -10.50 -0.88
N ARG A 43 -11.99 -10.47 0.46
CA ARG A 43 -12.92 -9.64 1.24
C ARG A 43 -12.63 -8.15 1.12
N LEU A 44 -11.35 -7.75 1.05
CA LEU A 44 -10.98 -6.35 0.80
C LEU A 44 -11.35 -5.90 -0.62
N PHE A 45 -11.12 -6.74 -1.63
CA PHE A 45 -11.48 -6.43 -3.02
C PHE A 45 -13.01 -6.30 -3.22
N GLN A 46 -13.81 -7.20 -2.63
CA GLN A 46 -15.28 -7.10 -2.65
C GLN A 46 -15.80 -5.92 -1.82
N ALA A 47 -15.18 -5.60 -0.68
CA ALA A 47 -15.53 -4.44 0.14
C ALA A 47 -15.20 -3.10 -0.56
N GLN A 48 -14.15 -3.05 -1.39
CA GLN A 48 -13.77 -1.87 -2.18
C GLN A 48 -14.72 -1.65 -3.37
N GLN A 49 -15.16 -2.70 -4.07
CA GLN A 49 -16.18 -2.58 -5.12
C GLN A 49 -17.55 -2.14 -4.58
N SER A 50 -17.96 -2.65 -3.41
CA SER A 50 -19.24 -2.25 -2.78
C SER A 50 -19.21 -0.84 -2.17
N ARG A 51 -18.07 -0.39 -1.63
CA ARG A 51 -17.89 1.00 -1.16
C ARG A 51 -17.86 2.03 -2.28
N GLY A 52 -17.40 1.68 -3.48
CA GLY A 52 -17.44 2.56 -4.66
C GLY A 52 -18.85 2.91 -5.12
N VAL A 53 -19.84 2.06 -4.83
CA VAL A 53 -21.25 2.27 -5.22
C VAL A 53 -22.03 3.09 -4.18
N GLN A 54 -21.70 2.95 -2.88
CA GLN A 54 -22.44 3.66 -1.82
C GLN A 54 -22.03 5.13 -1.60
N PHE A 55 -20.84 5.55 -2.05
CA PHE A 55 -20.37 6.92 -1.84
C PHE A 55 -21.05 7.97 -2.74
N VAL A 56 -21.81 7.56 -3.75
CA VAL A 56 -22.52 8.48 -4.65
C VAL A 56 -23.90 8.88 -4.10
N GLU A 57 -24.55 8.03 -3.29
CA GLU A 57 -25.88 8.34 -2.70
C GLU A 57 -25.80 9.10 -1.36
N GLU A 58 -24.73 8.96 -0.56
CA GLU A 58 -24.70 9.53 0.79
C GLU A 58 -24.30 11.02 0.85
N GLN A 59 -23.75 11.59 -0.24
CA GLN A 59 -23.33 13.01 -0.26
C GLN A 59 -24.48 14.01 -0.46
N GLU A 60 -25.68 13.58 -0.87
CA GLU A 60 -26.85 14.47 -0.98
C GLU A 60 -27.75 14.51 0.27
N ALA A 61 -27.55 13.62 1.26
CA ALA A 61 -28.49 13.45 2.38
C ALA A 61 -28.03 14.02 3.75
N LYS A 62 -26.87 14.68 3.85
CA LYS A 62 -26.36 15.24 5.13
C LYS A 62 -26.20 16.76 5.08
N ARG A 63 -27.31 17.46 4.88
CA ARG A 63 -27.52 18.80 5.46
C ARG A 63 -28.72 18.68 6.40
N GLU A 64 -28.50 19.07 7.65
CA GLU A 64 -29.41 18.99 8.82
C GLU A 64 -29.44 17.65 9.57
N VAL A 65 -28.64 17.54 10.65
CA VAL A 65 -29.12 17.21 12.01
C VAL A 65 -28.06 17.66 13.03
N SER A 66 -28.53 18.42 14.02
CA SER A 66 -27.79 19.04 15.11
C SER A 66 -27.18 18.07 16.13
N LEU A 67 -26.08 18.52 16.75
CA LEU A 67 -25.25 17.87 17.77
C LEU A 67 -25.99 17.13 18.92
N LYS A 68 -25.53 15.92 19.25
CA LYS A 68 -25.53 15.38 20.62
C LYS A 68 -24.15 14.79 20.95
N ARG A 69 -23.44 15.44 21.87
CA ARG A 69 -22.11 15.05 22.38
C ARG A 69 -22.29 14.02 23.49
N SER A 70 -22.05 12.74 23.21
CA SER A 70 -22.13 11.67 24.21
C SER A 70 -20.78 11.43 24.87
N LYS A 71 -20.77 11.43 26.21
CA LYS A 71 -19.64 11.11 27.09
C LYS A 71 -19.29 9.61 26.96
N SER A 72 -18.20 9.27 26.26
CA SER A 72 -17.66 7.90 26.23
C SER A 72 -16.16 7.85 25.93
N MET A 73 -15.36 8.70 26.58
CA MET A 73 -13.89 8.67 26.39
C MET A 73 -13.21 7.54 27.19
N SER A 74 -13.72 7.20 28.38
CA SER A 74 -13.08 6.21 29.25
C SER A 74 -13.20 4.76 28.75
N ALA A 75 -14.31 4.41 28.10
CA ALA A 75 -14.50 3.07 27.54
C ALA A 75 -13.59 2.82 26.31
N ALA A 76 -13.44 3.84 25.45
CA ALA A 76 -12.53 3.79 24.31
C ALA A 76 -11.06 3.71 24.75
N HIS A 77 -10.68 4.45 25.80
CA HIS A 77 -9.33 4.39 26.36
C HIS A 77 -9.01 3.02 26.98
N GLY A 78 -9.96 2.43 27.73
CA GLY A 78 -9.80 1.08 28.28
C GLY A 78 -9.65 0.01 27.20
N ALA A 79 -10.47 0.04 26.15
CA ALA A 79 -10.37 -0.88 25.02
C ALA A 79 -9.04 -0.76 24.26
N HIS A 80 -8.55 0.48 24.06
CA HIS A 80 -7.26 0.73 23.42
C HIS A 80 -6.09 0.21 24.27
N GLN A 81 -6.14 0.40 25.59
CA GLN A 81 -5.11 -0.09 26.50
C GLN A 81 -5.07 -1.63 26.58
N THR A 82 -6.24 -2.29 26.56
CA THR A 82 -6.33 -3.76 26.46
C THR A 82 -5.78 -4.27 25.13
N TYR A 83 -6.06 -3.58 24.02
CA TYR A 83 -5.57 -3.94 22.69
C TYR A 83 -4.04 -3.83 22.59
N VAL A 84 -3.45 -2.73 23.05
CA VAL A 84 -1.98 -2.59 23.10
C VAL A 84 -1.36 -3.68 23.97
N SER A 85 -1.99 -4.05 25.08
CA SER A 85 -1.51 -5.14 25.94
C SER A 85 -1.46 -6.50 25.23
N SER A 86 -2.39 -6.80 24.32
CA SER A 86 -2.33 -8.04 23.52
C SER A 86 -1.21 -8.02 22.49
N GLU A 87 -0.95 -6.87 21.86
CA GLU A 87 0.12 -6.76 20.84
C GLU A 87 1.53 -6.83 21.44
N LEU A 88 1.68 -6.44 22.72
CA LEU A 88 2.94 -6.56 23.45
C LEU A 88 3.39 -8.03 23.66
N SER A 89 2.48 -9.00 23.53
CA SER A 89 2.81 -10.43 23.61
C SER A 89 3.83 -10.87 22.54
N LEU A 90 3.85 -10.17 21.39
CA LEU A 90 4.81 -10.39 20.28
C LEU A 90 6.27 -10.18 20.68
N PHE A 91 6.50 -9.51 21.82
CA PHE A 91 7.81 -9.18 22.36
C PHE A 91 8.12 -9.91 23.67
N GLU A 92 7.27 -10.79 24.19
CA GLU A 92 7.48 -11.45 25.50
C GLU A 92 8.82 -12.16 25.63
N LYS A 93 9.32 -12.74 24.53
CA LYS A 93 10.61 -13.45 24.49
C LYS A 93 11.74 -12.63 23.83
N HIS A 94 11.46 -11.39 23.45
CA HIS A 94 12.41 -10.54 22.74
C HIS A 94 13.23 -9.70 23.74
N SER A 95 14.52 -9.49 23.46
CA SER A 95 15.41 -8.69 24.32
C SER A 95 14.91 -7.25 24.53
N ALA A 96 14.15 -6.73 23.57
CA ALA A 96 13.54 -5.40 23.64
C ALA A 96 12.17 -5.34 24.35
N SER A 97 11.70 -6.42 24.99
CA SER A 97 10.34 -6.48 25.59
C SER A 97 10.06 -5.30 26.52
N ASP A 98 10.98 -5.05 27.47
CA ASP A 98 10.83 -4.00 28.47
C ASP A 98 10.89 -2.61 27.83
N LEU A 99 11.72 -2.45 26.80
CA LEU A 99 11.84 -1.20 26.07
C LEU A 99 10.55 -0.87 25.30
N VAL A 100 9.98 -1.86 24.59
CA VAL A 100 8.71 -1.70 23.86
C VAL A 100 7.58 -1.37 24.83
N LYS A 101 7.49 -2.10 25.95
CA LYS A 101 6.50 -1.82 27.00
C LYS A 101 6.64 -0.40 27.51
N LYS A 102 7.85 0.01 27.91
CA LYS A 102 8.09 1.36 28.43
C LYS A 102 7.74 2.43 27.40
N ALA A 103 8.12 2.26 26.14
CA ALA A 103 7.77 3.19 25.06
C ALA A 103 6.25 3.29 24.82
N CYS A 104 5.53 2.17 24.92
CA CYS A 104 4.08 2.16 24.74
C CYS A 104 3.30 2.88 25.84
N PHE A 105 3.87 3.05 27.04
CA PHE A 105 3.22 3.74 28.16
C PHE A 105 3.79 5.15 28.37
N ASN A 106 5.11 5.29 28.48
CA ASN A 106 5.82 6.53 28.77
C ASN A 106 7.05 6.70 27.85
N PRO A 107 6.87 7.02 26.55
CA PRO A 107 7.99 7.14 25.62
C PRO A 107 8.94 8.30 25.94
N ASP A 108 8.44 9.39 26.54
CA ASP A 108 9.25 10.55 26.90
C ASP A 108 10.22 10.30 28.08
N GLU A 109 10.09 9.17 28.79
CA GLU A 109 11.07 8.72 29.78
C GLU A 109 12.25 7.94 29.19
N LEU A 110 12.22 7.69 27.87
CA LEU A 110 13.29 7.00 27.15
C LEU A 110 14.28 8.01 26.59
N GLN A 111 15.55 7.62 26.54
CA GLN A 111 16.55 8.42 25.84
C GLN A 111 16.33 8.34 24.33
N SER A 112 16.67 9.40 23.59
CA SER A 112 16.54 9.45 22.12
C SER A 112 17.17 8.24 21.43
N MET A 113 18.36 7.80 21.89
CA MET A 113 19.04 6.62 21.36
C MET A 113 18.18 5.34 21.51
N GLN A 114 17.47 5.18 22.64
CA GLN A 114 16.59 4.04 22.86
C GLN A 114 15.36 4.07 21.95
N LEU A 115 14.80 5.26 21.68
CA LEU A 115 13.70 5.42 20.72
C LEU A 115 14.15 5.09 19.29
N MET A 116 15.34 5.54 18.89
CA MET A 116 15.96 5.21 17.60
C MET A 116 16.17 3.70 17.44
N ASP A 117 16.76 3.05 18.45
CA ASP A 117 16.98 1.60 18.46
C ASP A 117 15.66 0.82 18.42
N LEU A 118 14.64 1.31 19.12
CA LEU A 118 13.31 0.71 19.12
C LEU A 118 12.64 0.77 17.75
N ALA A 119 12.76 1.91 17.05
CA ALA A 119 12.26 2.04 15.68
C ALA A 119 12.91 1.00 14.76
N LYS A 120 14.22 0.76 14.91
CA LYS A 120 14.95 -0.28 14.16
C LYS A 120 14.42 -1.68 14.47
N VAL A 121 14.26 -2.01 15.76
CA VAL A 121 13.74 -3.31 16.20
C VAL A 121 12.34 -3.57 15.62
N LEU A 122 11.45 -2.57 15.65
CA LEU A 122 10.09 -2.70 15.13
C LEU A 122 10.07 -2.92 13.62
N VAL A 123 10.86 -2.16 12.86
CA VAL A 123 10.98 -2.36 11.40
C VAL A 123 11.55 -3.74 11.08
N ASP A 124 12.66 -4.14 11.74
CA ASP A 124 13.28 -5.45 11.51
C ASP A 124 12.28 -6.59 11.79
N LYS A 125 11.53 -6.52 12.90
CA LYS A 125 10.49 -7.50 13.26
C LYS A 125 9.33 -7.52 12.25
N ALA A 126 8.86 -6.35 11.80
CA ALA A 126 7.81 -6.25 10.80
C ALA A 126 8.22 -6.85 9.44
N MET A 127 9.51 -6.80 9.09
CA MET A 127 10.03 -7.46 7.89
C MET A 127 10.12 -8.99 8.01
N ASP A 128 10.25 -9.51 9.24
CA ASP A 128 10.31 -10.95 9.52
C ASP A 128 8.93 -11.59 9.65
N ASP A 129 7.90 -10.79 9.89
CA ASP A 129 6.60 -11.30 10.36
C ASP A 129 5.44 -10.53 9.71
N ARG A 130 5.11 -10.96 8.48
CA ARG A 130 3.99 -10.41 7.71
C ARG A 130 2.64 -10.55 8.42
N ALA A 131 2.41 -11.65 9.15
CA ALA A 131 1.11 -11.96 9.73
C ALA A 131 0.68 -10.93 10.78
N HIS A 132 1.64 -10.29 11.44
CA HIS A 132 1.41 -9.29 12.48
C HIS A 132 1.77 -7.87 12.03
N ALA A 133 1.77 -7.59 10.72
CA ALA A 133 2.06 -6.26 10.17
C ALA A 133 1.21 -5.15 10.84
N GLN A 134 -0.09 -5.40 11.03
CA GLN A 134 -1.01 -4.47 11.69
C GLN A 134 -0.62 -4.22 13.15
N SER A 135 -0.20 -5.25 13.86
CA SER A 135 0.26 -5.18 15.25
C SER A 135 1.47 -4.27 15.40
N TYR A 136 2.50 -4.47 14.57
CA TYR A 136 3.71 -3.65 14.61
C TYR A 136 3.40 -2.19 14.26
N ALA A 137 2.52 -1.96 13.27
CA ALA A 137 2.07 -0.62 12.90
C ALA A 137 1.28 0.06 14.03
N SER A 138 0.45 -0.70 14.75
CA SER A 138 -0.34 -0.22 15.89
C SER A 138 0.55 0.16 17.08
N ILE A 139 1.58 -0.65 17.36
CA ILE A 139 2.60 -0.33 18.37
C ILE A 139 3.32 0.97 18.00
N CYS A 140 3.76 1.10 16.74
CA CYS A 140 4.40 2.33 16.26
C CYS A 140 3.48 3.54 16.46
N LEU A 141 2.22 3.44 16.06
CA LEU A 141 1.25 4.53 16.22
C LEU A 141 1.07 4.93 17.69
N ASN A 142 0.90 3.96 18.60
CA ASN A 142 0.73 4.24 20.03
C ASN A 142 1.95 4.96 20.63
N ILE A 143 3.16 4.62 20.20
CA ILE A 143 4.37 5.35 20.60
C ILE A 143 4.35 6.76 20.03
N ILE A 144 4.08 6.92 18.72
CA ILE A 144 4.01 8.21 18.03
C ILE A 144 2.99 9.16 18.68
N GLU A 145 1.83 8.65 19.12
CA GLU A 145 0.78 9.47 19.74
C GLU A 145 1.16 9.99 21.13
N LYS A 146 2.06 9.30 21.83
CA LYS A 146 2.44 9.63 23.22
C LYS A 146 3.78 10.33 23.33
N GLU A 147 4.63 10.21 22.30
CA GLU A 147 5.99 10.75 22.27
C GLU A 147 5.97 12.19 21.76
N SER A 148 6.54 13.11 22.54
CA SER A 148 6.40 14.56 22.29
C SER A 148 7.54 15.18 21.48
N SER A 149 8.72 14.56 21.43
CA SER A 149 9.88 15.10 20.72
C SER A 149 9.86 14.80 19.22
N GLY A 150 9.06 13.82 18.76
CA GLY A 150 9.03 13.36 17.37
C GLY A 150 10.20 12.46 16.98
N THR A 151 11.13 12.19 17.91
CA THR A 151 12.35 11.40 17.66
C THR A 151 12.02 10.01 17.13
N PHE A 152 11.00 9.36 17.71
CA PHE A 152 10.64 8.00 17.30
C PHE A 152 10.09 7.99 15.86
N LEU A 153 9.21 8.94 15.54
CA LEU A 153 8.60 9.05 14.22
C LEU A 153 9.66 9.32 13.14
N GLU A 154 10.55 10.29 13.37
CA GLU A 154 11.63 10.61 12.45
C GLU A 154 12.54 9.40 12.22
N SER A 155 12.93 8.72 13.30
CA SER A 155 13.75 7.51 13.24
C SER A 155 13.07 6.39 12.47
N LEU A 156 11.78 6.15 12.71
CA LEU A 156 10.98 5.15 12.02
C LEU A 156 10.96 5.38 10.51
N LEU A 157 10.74 6.63 10.08
CA LEU A 157 10.73 6.99 8.66
C LEU A 157 12.11 6.85 8.03
N ASN A 158 13.17 7.33 8.70
CA ASN A 158 14.54 7.24 8.21
C ASN A 158 15.02 5.78 8.07
N ILE A 159 14.71 4.93 9.04
CA ILE A 159 15.04 3.50 8.99
C ILE A 159 14.23 2.80 7.89
N SER A 160 12.98 3.20 7.68
CA SER A 160 12.14 2.67 6.61
C SER A 160 12.69 3.04 5.23
N GLN A 161 13.13 4.29 5.03
CA GLN A 161 13.84 4.73 3.81
C GLN A 161 15.11 3.93 3.58
N TYR A 162 15.97 3.82 4.59
CA TYR A 162 17.19 3.01 4.52
C TYR A 162 16.88 1.54 4.15
N THR A 163 15.80 0.99 4.70
CA THR A 163 15.36 -0.39 4.43
C THR A 163 14.99 -0.58 2.95
N VAL A 164 14.24 0.35 2.36
CA VAL A 164 13.93 0.32 0.92
C VAL A 164 15.21 0.39 0.09
N GLU A 165 16.08 1.36 0.36
CA GLU A 165 17.28 1.59 -0.43
C GLU A 165 18.31 0.46 -0.35
N LYS A 166 18.48 -0.16 0.82
CA LYS A 166 19.60 -1.09 1.06
C LYS A 166 19.20 -2.54 1.16
N LYS A 167 18.02 -2.84 1.70
CA LYS A 167 17.59 -4.22 1.99
C LYS A 167 16.64 -4.77 0.92
N CYS A 168 15.69 -3.98 0.45
CA CYS A 168 14.72 -4.44 -0.56
C CYS A 168 15.36 -4.79 -1.91
N TYR A 169 16.51 -4.20 -2.26
CA TYR A 169 17.25 -4.55 -3.48
C TYR A 169 18.12 -5.82 -3.36
N LYS A 170 18.44 -6.30 -2.15
CA LYS A 170 19.47 -7.32 -1.93
C LYS A 170 18.94 -8.67 -1.40
N ASP A 171 17.91 -8.66 -0.56
CA ASP A 171 17.59 -9.82 0.32
C ASP A 171 16.45 -10.73 -0.17
N GLY A 172 15.94 -10.55 -1.39
CA GLY A 172 14.95 -11.44 -1.98
C GLY A 172 13.49 -11.24 -1.49
N THR A 173 12.62 -12.05 -2.07
CA THR A 173 11.19 -11.81 -2.33
C THR A 173 10.23 -11.90 -1.12
N HIS A 174 10.65 -12.43 0.03
CA HIS A 174 9.72 -12.61 1.17
C HIS A 174 9.69 -11.43 2.14
N ARG A 175 10.85 -10.82 2.44
CA ARG A 175 10.93 -9.71 3.41
C ARG A 175 10.28 -8.43 2.89
N TYR A 176 10.26 -8.22 1.58
CA TYR A 176 9.60 -7.07 0.99
C TYR A 176 8.07 -7.15 1.10
N HIS A 177 7.46 -8.34 0.93
CA HIS A 177 6.01 -8.52 1.10
C HIS A 177 5.57 -8.18 2.53
N ALA A 178 6.34 -8.62 3.52
CA ALA A 178 6.11 -8.31 4.93
C ALA A 178 6.24 -6.80 5.18
N PHE A 179 7.29 -6.18 4.64
CA PHE A 179 7.51 -4.75 4.78
C PHE A 179 6.43 -3.91 4.09
N MET A 180 5.99 -4.29 2.89
CA MET A 180 4.92 -3.61 2.16
C MET A 180 3.59 -3.72 2.91
N ALA A 181 3.29 -4.88 3.51
CA ALA A 181 2.13 -5.02 4.39
C ALA A 181 2.22 -4.06 5.60
N PHE A 182 3.37 -4.02 6.27
CA PHE A 182 3.61 -3.09 7.38
C PHE A 182 3.42 -1.62 6.98
N LEU A 183 3.98 -1.20 5.84
CA LEU A 183 3.83 0.19 5.35
C LEU A 183 2.36 0.53 5.02
N ASN A 184 1.61 -0.40 4.44
CA ASN A 184 0.17 -0.21 4.18
C ASN A 184 -0.64 -0.03 5.47
N GLU A 185 -0.36 -0.83 6.49
CA GLU A 185 -1.00 -0.71 7.80
C GLU A 185 -0.62 0.60 8.48
N LEU A 186 0.67 0.94 8.48
CA LEU A 186 1.19 2.19 9.03
C LEU A 186 0.55 3.41 8.33
N TYR A 187 0.46 3.40 7.00
CA TYR A 187 -0.22 4.45 6.25
C TYR A 187 -1.68 4.60 6.66
N SER A 188 -2.42 3.49 6.74
CA SER A 188 -3.84 3.46 7.09
C SER A 188 -4.10 4.03 8.49
N LEU A 189 -3.18 3.82 9.42
CA LEU A 189 -3.24 4.34 10.78
C LEU A 189 -2.85 5.82 10.90
N LEU A 190 -1.86 6.26 10.12
CA LEU A 190 -1.35 7.65 10.13
C LEU A 190 -2.26 8.62 9.35
N LYS A 191 -2.86 8.18 8.23
CA LYS A 191 -3.67 9.04 7.36
C LYS A 191 -4.77 9.81 8.12
N PRO A 192 -5.61 9.19 8.97
CA PRO A 192 -6.63 9.92 9.74
C PRO A 192 -6.05 10.95 10.74
N ARG A 193 -4.75 10.86 11.05
CA ARG A 193 -4.06 11.67 12.06
C ARG A 193 -3.07 12.67 11.47
N GLN A 194 -2.98 12.76 10.14
CA GLN A 194 -1.97 13.54 9.42
C GLN A 194 -1.83 14.98 9.95
N VAL A 195 -2.94 15.63 10.30
CA VAL A 195 -2.94 17.01 10.83
C VAL A 195 -2.13 17.15 12.12
N HIS A 196 -2.24 16.18 13.04
CA HIS A 196 -1.55 16.20 14.34
C HIS A 196 -0.07 15.82 14.24
N LEU A 197 0.34 15.18 13.14
CA LEU A 197 1.70 14.69 12.93
C LEU A 197 2.62 15.74 12.28
N ARG A 198 2.04 16.75 11.60
CA ARG A 198 2.78 17.83 10.92
C ARG A 198 3.72 18.68 11.80
N PRO A 199 3.47 18.92 13.10
CA PRO A 199 4.36 19.76 13.91
C PRO A 199 5.78 19.21 14.07
N HIS A 200 5.96 17.90 13.90
CA HIS A 200 7.19 17.19 14.27
C HIS A 200 8.06 16.81 13.05
N ALA A 201 7.66 17.19 11.83
CA ALA A 201 8.38 16.76 10.63
C ALA A 201 8.39 17.84 9.54
N THR A 202 9.53 17.99 8.87
CA THR A 202 9.73 18.91 7.73
C THR A 202 8.94 18.46 6.48
N VAL A 203 8.73 17.14 6.35
CA VAL A 203 7.96 16.50 5.28
C VAL A 203 6.81 15.73 5.92
N SER A 204 5.65 15.69 5.27
CA SER A 204 4.47 14.99 5.80
C SER A 204 4.79 13.49 6.02
N PRO A 205 4.68 12.97 7.26
CA PRO A 205 4.95 11.55 7.55
C PRO A 205 4.11 10.59 6.71
N THR A 206 2.84 10.93 6.52
CA THR A 206 1.90 10.19 5.68
C THR A 206 2.34 10.13 4.22
N LEU A 207 2.81 11.25 3.66
CA LEU A 207 3.35 11.30 2.30
C LEU A 207 4.66 10.52 2.17
N THR A 208 5.53 10.59 3.19
CA THR A 208 6.76 9.79 3.23
C THR A 208 6.46 8.30 3.18
N VAL A 209 5.46 7.81 3.93
CA VAL A 209 5.04 6.40 3.86
C VAL A 209 4.46 6.04 2.49
N LEU A 210 3.66 6.90 1.86
CA LEU A 210 3.20 6.68 0.47
C LEU A 210 4.36 6.57 -0.52
N SER A 211 5.34 7.46 -0.41
CA SER A 211 6.56 7.41 -1.22
C SER A 211 7.31 6.11 -1.03
N LEU A 212 7.45 5.63 0.22
CA LEU A 212 8.08 4.34 0.50
C LEU A 212 7.34 3.17 -0.14
N ILE A 213 6.01 3.14 -0.06
CA ILE A 213 5.19 2.12 -0.72
C ILE A 213 5.46 2.11 -2.23
N VAL A 214 5.50 3.29 -2.86
CA VAL A 214 5.79 3.41 -4.30
C VAL A 214 7.20 2.92 -4.63
N GLN A 215 8.21 3.27 -3.84
CA GLN A 215 9.59 2.82 -4.07
C GLN A 215 9.73 1.31 -3.92
N VAL A 216 9.03 0.69 -2.98
CA VAL A 216 8.97 -0.78 -2.86
C VAL A 216 8.33 -1.39 -4.11
N CYS A 217 7.22 -0.83 -4.60
CA CYS A 217 6.59 -1.29 -5.84
C CYS A 217 7.52 -1.15 -7.05
N GLN A 218 8.24 -0.03 -7.18
CA GLN A 218 9.21 0.19 -8.25
C GLN A 218 10.39 -0.79 -8.15
N SER A 219 10.82 -1.14 -6.93
CA SER A 219 11.87 -2.14 -6.72
C SER A 219 11.46 -3.52 -7.21
N VAL A 220 10.19 -3.92 -7.01
CA VAL A 220 9.63 -5.15 -7.58
C VAL A 220 9.65 -5.10 -9.10
N LEU A 221 9.20 -3.99 -9.70
CA LEU A 221 9.14 -3.83 -11.16
C LEU A 221 10.52 -3.76 -11.82
N ALA A 222 11.54 -3.29 -11.09
CA ALA A 222 12.91 -3.16 -11.58
C ALA A 222 13.72 -4.49 -11.55
N GLN A 223 13.14 -5.57 -11.03
CA GLN A 223 13.80 -6.87 -11.03
C GLN A 223 14.12 -7.33 -12.46
N LYS A 224 15.35 -7.80 -12.68
CA LYS A 224 15.84 -8.25 -14.00
C LYS A 224 14.94 -9.31 -14.65
N ASN A 225 14.38 -10.20 -13.83
CA ASN A 225 13.47 -11.25 -14.25
C ASN A 225 12.23 -11.19 -13.37
N LEU A 226 11.21 -10.45 -13.80
CA LEU A 226 9.92 -10.38 -13.12
C LEU A 226 9.14 -11.68 -13.37
N THR A 227 9.47 -12.73 -12.64
CA THR A 227 8.94 -14.09 -12.83
C THR A 227 7.92 -14.49 -11.77
N HIS A 228 7.96 -13.85 -10.60
CA HIS A 228 7.11 -14.21 -9.48
C HIS A 228 5.75 -13.49 -9.58
N ARG A 229 4.75 -14.18 -10.12
CA ARG A 229 3.39 -13.66 -10.29
C ARG A 229 2.80 -13.08 -8.99
N THR A 230 3.00 -13.77 -7.86
CA THR A 230 2.50 -13.33 -6.54
C THR A 230 3.01 -11.96 -6.15
N GLU A 231 4.23 -11.59 -6.58
CA GLU A 231 4.79 -10.27 -6.26
C GLU A 231 4.05 -9.15 -6.98
N VAL A 232 3.76 -9.37 -8.26
CA VAL A 232 3.03 -8.42 -9.08
C VAL A 232 1.57 -8.34 -8.65
N GLU A 233 0.97 -9.44 -8.20
CA GLU A 233 -0.36 -9.42 -7.59
C GLU A 233 -0.36 -8.62 -6.28
N CYS A 234 0.63 -8.80 -5.42
CA CYS A 234 0.75 -8.03 -4.18
C CYS A 234 0.94 -6.53 -4.45
N LEU A 235 1.76 -6.18 -5.45
CA LEU A 235 1.88 -4.82 -5.96
C LEU A 235 0.54 -4.29 -6.45
N PHE A 236 -0.17 -5.05 -7.29
CA PHE A 236 -1.49 -4.68 -7.79
C PHE A 236 -2.45 -4.36 -6.64
N PHE A 237 -2.58 -5.26 -5.66
CA PHE A 237 -3.44 -5.03 -4.49
C PHE A 237 -3.03 -3.78 -3.70
N THR A 238 -1.75 -3.59 -3.49
CA THR A 238 -1.22 -2.41 -2.80
C THR A 238 -1.60 -1.12 -3.54
N VAL A 239 -1.28 -1.04 -4.83
CA VAL A 239 -1.55 0.16 -5.64
C VAL A 239 -3.04 0.40 -5.81
N THR A 240 -3.88 -0.64 -5.94
CA THR A 240 -5.34 -0.44 -5.97
C THR A 240 -5.90 0.11 -4.66
N THR A 241 -5.26 -0.18 -3.53
CA THR A 241 -5.71 0.27 -2.20
C THR A 241 -5.35 1.74 -1.96
N VAL A 242 -4.11 2.13 -2.24
CA VAL A 242 -3.60 3.49 -1.94
C VAL A 242 -3.49 4.41 -3.17
N GLY A 243 -3.77 3.90 -4.36
CA GLY A 243 -3.50 4.60 -5.62
C GLY A 243 -4.22 5.93 -5.78
N ARG A 244 -5.48 6.01 -5.35
CA ARG A 244 -6.24 7.28 -5.30
C ARG A 244 -5.59 8.30 -4.39
N ASP A 245 -5.04 7.85 -3.26
CA ASP A 245 -4.40 8.74 -2.30
C ASP A 245 -3.06 9.25 -2.84
N ILE A 246 -2.29 8.40 -3.52
CA ILE A 246 -1.05 8.83 -4.19
C ILE A 246 -1.39 9.83 -5.30
N GLU A 247 -2.42 9.59 -6.12
CA GLU A 247 -2.84 10.52 -7.17
C GLU A 247 -3.26 11.89 -6.61
N ALA A 248 -3.89 11.92 -5.43
CA ALA A 248 -4.34 13.15 -4.80
C ALA A 248 -3.19 13.93 -4.13
N GLU A 249 -2.29 13.24 -3.42
CA GLU A 249 -1.22 13.88 -2.64
C GLU A 249 0.01 14.23 -3.48
N GLU A 250 0.44 13.33 -4.39
CA GLU A 250 1.62 13.52 -5.24
C GLU A 250 1.44 12.83 -6.61
N PRO A 251 0.74 13.46 -7.57
CA PRO A 251 0.46 12.87 -8.88
C PRO A 251 1.72 12.43 -9.64
N LYS A 252 2.83 13.17 -9.50
CA LYS A 252 4.10 12.87 -10.19
C LYS A 252 4.72 11.57 -9.70
N LEU A 253 4.55 11.25 -8.41
CA LEU A 253 5.01 9.99 -7.83
C LEU A 253 4.23 8.81 -8.42
N LEU A 254 2.91 8.94 -8.56
CA LEU A 254 2.10 7.94 -9.26
C LEU A 254 2.49 7.83 -10.74
N ASP A 255 2.73 8.94 -11.42
CA ASP A 255 3.20 8.91 -12.81
C ASP A 255 4.49 8.10 -12.94
N ALA A 256 5.48 8.37 -12.10
CA ALA A 256 6.74 7.64 -12.07
C ALA A 256 6.55 6.14 -11.84
N LEU A 257 5.65 5.74 -10.92
CA LEU A 257 5.30 4.32 -10.75
C LEU A 257 4.72 3.71 -12.02
N MET A 258 3.81 4.43 -12.68
CA MET A 258 3.16 3.94 -13.89
C MET A 258 4.08 3.90 -15.10
N TRP A 259 5.13 4.71 -15.13
CA TRP A 259 6.24 4.54 -16.07
C TRP A 259 6.91 3.18 -15.85
N SER A 260 7.31 2.86 -14.62
CA SER A 260 7.89 1.55 -14.28
C SER A 260 6.96 0.37 -14.61
N VAL A 261 5.65 0.51 -14.40
CA VAL A 261 4.65 -0.52 -14.75
C VAL A 261 4.64 -0.77 -16.26
N ARG A 262 4.67 0.29 -17.08
CA ARG A 262 4.69 0.17 -18.54
C ARG A 262 5.99 -0.44 -19.04
N ASP A 263 7.13 -0.05 -18.47
CA ASP A 263 8.42 -0.62 -18.82
C ASP A 263 8.46 -2.13 -18.53
N ALA A 264 7.98 -2.53 -17.34
CA ALA A 264 7.87 -3.95 -16.97
C ALA A 264 6.89 -4.72 -17.89
N PHE A 265 5.78 -4.11 -18.30
CA PHE A 265 4.82 -4.71 -19.23
C PHE A 265 5.41 -4.92 -20.63
N LEU A 266 6.15 -3.92 -21.14
CA LEU A 266 6.76 -3.95 -22.47
C LEU A 266 7.99 -4.88 -22.53
N SER A 267 8.58 -5.23 -21.39
CA SER A 267 9.72 -6.14 -21.34
C SER A 267 9.41 -7.49 -22.01
N PRO A 268 10.34 -8.02 -22.83
CA PRO A 268 10.18 -9.32 -23.48
C PRO A 268 10.28 -10.49 -22.50
N THR A 269 10.90 -10.30 -21.34
CA THR A 269 11.09 -11.35 -20.32
C THR A 269 9.86 -11.54 -19.42
N THR A 270 8.90 -10.61 -19.46
CA THR A 270 7.71 -10.65 -18.62
C THR A 270 6.71 -11.69 -19.10
N SER A 271 6.29 -12.59 -18.20
CA SER A 271 5.36 -13.67 -18.54
C SER A 271 3.94 -13.15 -18.87
N PRO A 272 3.16 -13.84 -19.72
CA PRO A 272 1.80 -13.41 -20.07
C PRO A 272 0.86 -13.16 -18.88
N PRO A 273 0.84 -14.00 -17.82
CA PRO A 273 0.00 -13.73 -16.64
C PRO A 273 0.37 -12.42 -15.94
N ILE A 274 1.67 -12.12 -15.83
CA ILE A 274 2.14 -10.86 -15.24
C ILE A 274 1.76 -9.68 -16.14
N LYS A 275 1.91 -9.81 -17.46
CA LYS A 275 1.47 -8.78 -18.42
C LYS A 275 -0.02 -8.48 -18.28
N LYS A 276 -0.87 -9.51 -18.08
CA LYS A 276 -2.30 -9.34 -17.83
C LYS A 276 -2.56 -8.48 -16.58
N THR A 277 -1.88 -8.76 -15.47
CA THR A 277 -2.01 -7.98 -14.22
C THR A 277 -1.50 -6.54 -14.37
N LEU A 278 -0.35 -6.34 -15.03
CA LEU A 278 0.20 -5.00 -15.25
C LEU A 278 -0.70 -4.17 -16.15
N LEU A 279 -1.27 -4.76 -17.22
CA LEU A 279 -2.23 -4.10 -18.10
C LEU A 279 -3.49 -3.69 -17.33
N GLN A 280 -4.00 -4.58 -16.47
CA GLN A 280 -5.15 -4.26 -15.61
C GLN A 280 -4.89 -3.03 -14.75
N LEU A 281 -3.68 -2.89 -14.20
CA LEU A 281 -3.31 -1.73 -13.40
C LEU A 281 -3.26 -0.44 -14.24
N VAL A 282 -2.75 -0.52 -15.48
CA VAL A 282 -2.73 0.60 -16.42
C VAL A 282 -4.15 1.05 -16.77
N GLU A 283 -5.04 0.11 -17.08
CA GLU A 283 -6.45 0.41 -17.38
C GLU A 283 -7.19 0.95 -16.16
N LEU A 284 -6.96 0.38 -14.98
CA LEU A 284 -7.56 0.85 -13.73
C LEU A 284 -7.19 2.31 -13.46
N ARG A 285 -5.93 2.70 -13.64
CA ARG A 285 -5.54 4.11 -13.51
C ARG A 285 -6.19 4.98 -14.59
N ALA A 286 -6.18 4.54 -15.85
CA ALA A 286 -6.74 5.30 -16.97
C ALA A 286 -8.24 5.59 -16.78
N THR A 287 -8.95 4.67 -16.10
CA THR A 287 -10.36 4.75 -15.75
C THR A 287 -10.62 5.39 -14.38
N LYS A 288 -9.66 6.16 -13.84
CA LYS A 288 -9.77 6.84 -12.55
C LYS A 288 -10.15 5.91 -11.40
N TRP A 289 -9.50 4.74 -11.36
CA TRP A 289 -9.66 3.71 -10.35
C TRP A 289 -11.02 3.00 -10.36
N HIS A 290 -11.69 2.99 -11.53
CA HIS A 290 -12.99 2.35 -11.73
C HIS A 290 -13.03 1.58 -13.04
N LEU A 291 -12.75 0.27 -13.00
CA LEU A 291 -12.81 -0.56 -14.19
C LEU A 291 -14.26 -0.77 -14.66
N PRO A 292 -14.54 -0.68 -15.97
CA PRO A 292 -15.85 -1.01 -16.51
C PRO A 292 -16.13 -2.52 -16.39
N ALA A 293 -17.43 -2.88 -16.35
CA ALA A 293 -17.86 -4.27 -16.20
C ALA A 293 -17.25 -5.22 -17.26
N THR A 294 -17.09 -4.74 -18.50
CA THR A 294 -16.46 -5.50 -19.59
C THR A 294 -15.00 -5.83 -19.31
N ALA A 295 -14.23 -4.89 -18.76
CA ALA A 295 -12.84 -5.12 -18.37
C ALA A 295 -12.78 -6.08 -17.18
N ILE A 296 -13.67 -5.94 -16.19
CA ILE A 296 -13.77 -6.85 -15.05
C ILE A 296 -13.96 -8.29 -15.53
N MET A 297 -14.89 -8.53 -16.46
CA MET A 297 -15.11 -9.85 -17.05
C MET A 297 -13.84 -10.39 -17.72
N TYR A 298 -13.16 -9.59 -18.52
CA TYR A 298 -11.92 -9.99 -19.20
C TYR A 298 -10.81 -10.42 -18.22
N TYR A 299 -10.64 -9.70 -17.11
CA TYR A 299 -9.61 -10.00 -16.12
C TYR A 299 -9.97 -11.15 -15.19
N GLN A 300 -11.27 -11.35 -14.90
CA GLN A 300 -11.76 -12.39 -13.99
C GLN A 300 -12.05 -13.73 -14.67
N SER A 301 -12.26 -13.75 -15.98
CA SER A 301 -12.38 -15.01 -16.71
C SER A 301 -11.07 -15.80 -16.57
N PRO A 302 -11.12 -17.06 -16.08
CA PRO A 302 -10.00 -17.97 -16.26
C PRO A 302 -9.73 -18.00 -17.76
N ASN A 303 -8.48 -17.76 -18.16
CA ASN A 303 -8.12 -17.94 -19.58
C ASN A 303 -8.64 -19.33 -20.00
N PRO A 304 -9.33 -19.45 -21.14
CA PRO A 304 -9.67 -20.77 -21.67
C PRO A 304 -8.42 -21.63 -21.81
#